data_AF-A0A930KA83-F1
#
_entry.id   AF-A0A930KA83-F1
#
_cell.length_a   1.000
_cell.length_b   1.000
_cell.length_c   1.000
_cell.angle_alpha   90.00
_cell.angle_beta   90.00
_cell.angle_gamma   90.00
#
_symmetry.space_group_name_H-M   'P 1'
#
loop_
_entity.id
_entity.type
_entity.pdbx_description
1 polymer ?
#
loop_
_entity_poly.entity_id
_entity_poly.type
_entity_poly.pdbx_seq_one_letter_code
_entity_poly.pdbx_strand_id
1 'polypeptide(L)'
;MYTRLNNRRTKKYYREVVNLAIKETRDLIAMSPKIVMYHSIYNQLIDIKLNIIEKNKIFSRFELYRRYSLGNIAVKNFDEESDEYSQKLIDSYGGAFDYYKMPEE
;
A
#
# COMPACT_ATOMS: atom_id res chain seq x y z
N MET A 1 -7.63 -12.71 -7.49
CA MET A 1 -6.46 -12.44 -8.36
C MET A 1 -6.20 -10.94 -8.33
N TYR A 2 -4.95 -10.53 -8.15
CA TYR A 2 -4.59 -9.11 -8.11
C TYR A 2 -4.66 -8.48 -9.51
N THR A 3 -4.92 -7.19 -9.57
CA THR A 3 -4.94 -6.38 -10.79
C THR A 3 -4.44 -5.00 -10.41
N ARG A 4 -3.68 -4.34 -11.29
CA ARG A 4 -3.20 -2.98 -11.04
C ARG A 4 -4.38 -2.05 -10.73
N LEU A 5 -4.27 -1.25 -9.69
CA LEU A 5 -5.29 -0.30 -9.23
C LEU A 5 -5.68 0.69 -10.33
N ASN A 6 -4.77 1.05 -11.24
CA ASN A 6 -5.10 1.95 -12.35
C ASN A 6 -6.17 1.36 -13.29
N ASN A 7 -6.29 0.03 -13.36
CA ASN A 7 -7.27 -0.67 -14.20
C ASN A 7 -8.62 -0.81 -13.49
N ARG A 8 -8.67 -0.64 -12.16
CA ARG A 8 -9.90 -0.72 -11.35
C ARG A 8 -9.86 0.26 -10.19
N ARG A 9 -9.97 1.55 -10.51
CA ARG A 9 -9.70 2.63 -9.55
C ARG A 9 -10.93 3.01 -8.72
N THR A 10 -11.29 2.17 -7.76
CA THR A 10 -12.43 2.39 -6.86
C THR A 10 -11.97 2.30 -5.40
N LYS A 11 -12.67 2.96 -4.48
CA LYS A 11 -12.36 2.89 -3.04
C LYS A 11 -12.45 1.45 -2.54
N LYS A 12 -13.48 0.72 -2.96
CA LYS A 12 -13.65 -0.71 -2.64
C LYS A 12 -12.42 -1.52 -3.05
N TYR A 13 -11.96 -1.35 -4.29
CA TYR A 13 -10.80 -2.11 -4.77
C TYR A 13 -9.49 -1.67 -4.10
N TYR A 14 -9.30 -0.37 -3.85
CA TYR A 14 -8.14 0.11 -3.10
C TYR A 14 -8.06 -0.51 -1.70
N ARG A 15 -9.20 -0.63 -0.98
CA ARG A 15 -9.27 -1.31 0.31
C ARG A 15 -8.84 -2.77 0.21
N GLU A 16 -9.25 -3.47 -0.84
CA GLU A 16 -8.84 -4.85 -1.10
C GLU A 16 -7.33 -4.94 -1.33
N VAL A 17 -6.75 -4.08 -2.17
CA VAL A 17 -5.31 -4.03 -2.44
C VAL A 17 -4.50 -3.81 -1.16
N VAL A 18 -4.87 -2.82 -0.33
CA VAL A 18 -4.18 -2.54 0.93
C VAL A 18 -4.29 -3.72 1.91
N ASN A 19 -5.46 -4.35 2.02
CA ASN A 19 -5.63 -5.52 2.89
C ASN A 19 -4.83 -6.74 2.41
N LEU A 20 -4.72 -6.96 1.09
CA LEU A 20 -3.87 -8.00 0.52
C LEU A 20 -2.39 -7.74 0.84
N ALA A 21 -1.92 -6.51 0.64
CA ALA A 21 -0.55 -6.13 0.97
C ALA A 21 -0.25 -6.32 2.47
N ILE A 22 -1.18 -5.99 3.36
CA ILE A 22 -1.03 -6.19 4.82
C ILE A 22 -0.89 -7.68 5.13
N LYS A 23 -1.76 -8.52 4.55
CA LYS A 23 -1.73 -9.98 4.78
C LYS A 23 -0.39 -10.56 4.32
N GLU A 24 0.01 -10.27 3.10
CA GLU A 24 1.26 -10.75 2.51
C GLU A 24 2.50 -10.26 3.29
N THR A 25 2.52 -8.99 3.70
CA THR A 25 3.60 -8.45 4.55
C THR A 25 3.68 -9.17 5.90
N ARG A 26 2.53 -9.50 6.51
CA ARG A 26 2.50 -10.25 7.77
C ARG A 26 3.05 -11.67 7.61
N ASP A 27 2.75 -12.31 6.49
CA ASP A 27 3.28 -13.64 6.18
C ASP A 27 4.80 -13.58 5.98
N LEU A 28 5.32 -12.53 5.30
CA LEU A 28 6.76 -12.26 5.16
C LEU A 28 7.46 -12.00 6.51
N ILE A 29 6.81 -11.26 7.43
CA ILE A 29 7.32 -11.08 8.81
C ILE A 29 7.41 -12.43 9.53
N ALA A 30 6.41 -13.29 9.39
CA ALA A 30 6.43 -14.60 10.03
C ALA A 30 7.56 -15.50 9.50
N MET A 31 7.83 -15.45 8.19
CA MET A 31 8.91 -16.21 7.55
C MET A 31 10.29 -15.63 7.83
N SER A 32 10.41 -14.31 7.92
CA SER A 32 11.68 -13.58 8.05
C SER A 32 11.60 -12.47 9.10
N PRO A 33 11.41 -12.80 10.39
CA PRO A 33 11.09 -11.81 11.44
C PRO A 33 12.20 -10.81 11.72
N LYS A 34 13.44 -11.14 11.36
CA LYS A 34 14.63 -10.28 11.54
C LYS A 34 14.76 -9.20 10.47
N ILE A 35 14.01 -9.27 9.37
CA ILE A 35 14.07 -8.27 8.30
C ILE A 35 13.22 -7.06 8.70
N VAL A 36 13.89 -6.01 9.19
CA VAL A 36 13.26 -4.76 9.68
C VAL A 36 12.41 -4.07 8.62
N MET A 37 12.76 -4.21 7.34
CA MET A 37 12.01 -3.63 6.22
C MET A 37 10.54 -4.07 6.23
N TYR A 38 10.23 -5.34 6.49
CA TYR A 38 8.85 -5.83 6.49
C TYR A 38 8.02 -5.21 7.61
N HIS A 39 8.61 -4.97 8.79
CA HIS A 39 7.95 -4.24 9.87
C HIS A 39 7.65 -2.78 9.48
N SER A 40 8.58 -2.12 8.78
CA SER A 40 8.36 -0.76 8.26
C SER A 40 7.25 -0.71 7.22
N ILE A 41 7.22 -1.66 6.27
CA ILE A 41 6.14 -1.79 5.29
C ILE A 41 4.80 -1.99 5.99
N TYR A 42 4.75 -2.93 6.94
CA TYR A 42 3.53 -3.25 7.68
C TYR A 42 2.96 -2.02 8.41
N ASN A 43 3.80 -1.29 9.14
CA ASN A 43 3.37 -0.08 9.86
C ASN A 43 2.82 0.99 8.93
N GLN A 44 3.43 1.19 7.75
CA GLN A 44 2.94 2.15 6.75
C GLN A 44 1.59 1.73 6.17
N LEU A 45 1.41 0.44 5.86
CA LEU A 45 0.13 -0.09 5.35
C LEU A 45 -0.99 0.01 6.39
N ILE A 46 -0.68 -0.23 7.68
CA ILE A 46 -1.63 -0.05 8.77
C ILE A 46 -1.99 1.43 8.94
N ASP A 47 -1.04 2.36 8.86
CA ASP A 47 -1.33 3.80 8.89
C ASP A 47 -2.28 4.20 7.75
N ILE A 48 -2.02 3.75 6.51
CA ILE A 48 -2.91 3.97 5.36
C ILE A 48 -4.33 3.45 5.66
N LYS A 49 -4.44 2.21 6.14
CA LYS A 49 -5.73 1.61 6.49
C LYS A 49 -6.49 2.45 7.52
N LEU A 50 -5.84 2.84 8.61
CA LEU A 50 -6.50 3.54 9.70
C LEU A 50 -6.81 5.01 9.35
N ASN A 51 -5.86 5.73 8.77
CA ASN A 51 -6.01 7.18 8.57
C ASN A 51 -6.71 7.51 7.25
N ILE A 52 -6.32 6.88 6.15
CA ILE A 52 -6.82 7.23 4.83
C ILE A 52 -8.12 6.47 4.54
N ILE A 53 -8.16 5.17 4.79
CA ILE A 53 -9.32 4.34 4.45
C ILE A 53 -10.45 4.51 5.47
N GLU A 54 -10.19 4.22 6.74
CA GLU A 54 -11.23 4.16 7.78
C GLU A 54 -11.64 5.55 8.25
N LYS A 55 -10.67 6.43 8.53
CA LYS A 55 -10.94 7.80 8.99
C LYS A 55 -11.19 8.80 7.86
N ASN A 56 -11.02 8.39 6.59
CA ASN A 56 -11.13 9.27 5.42
C ASN A 56 -10.32 10.58 5.55
N LYS A 57 -9.18 10.55 6.24
CA LYS A 57 -8.33 11.73 6.38
C LYS A 57 -7.68 12.07 5.05
N ILE A 58 -7.73 13.34 4.72
CA ILE A 58 -7.06 13.91 3.55
C ILE A 58 -5.76 14.53 4.03
N PHE A 59 -4.65 14.07 3.47
CA PHE A 59 -3.32 14.64 3.69
C PHE A 59 -2.87 15.40 2.45
N SER A 60 -2.05 16.43 2.65
CA SER A 60 -1.33 17.06 1.56
C SER A 60 -0.33 16.08 0.93
N ARG A 61 0.05 16.31 -0.33
CA ARG A 61 1.09 15.53 -1.01
C ARG A 61 2.39 15.49 -0.20
N PHE A 62 2.78 16.63 0.38
CA PHE A 62 3.99 16.73 1.20
C PHE A 62 3.93 15.84 2.44
N GLU A 63 2.79 15.78 3.13
CA GLU A 63 2.61 14.87 4.27
C GLU A 63 2.67 13.41 3.83
N LEU A 64 2.06 13.05 2.70
CA LEU A 64 2.11 11.69 2.17
C LEU A 64 3.54 11.27 1.82
N TYR A 65 4.32 12.15 1.18
CA TYR A 65 5.74 11.90 0.89
C TYR A 65 6.58 11.69 2.15
N ARG A 66 6.28 12.40 3.25
CA ARG A 66 6.98 12.22 4.53
C ARG A 66 6.55 10.98 5.28
N ARG A 67 5.28 10.58 5.17
CA ARG A 67 4.72 9.43 5.89
C ARG A 67 5.10 8.10 5.28
N TYR A 68 5.12 8.02 3.95
CA TYR A 68 5.20 6.75 3.25
C TYR A 68 6.40 6.69 2.31
N SER A 69 7.16 5.59 2.43
CA SER A 69 8.29 5.21 1.60
C SER A 69 8.02 3.94 0.79
N LEU A 70 6.79 3.40 0.85
CA LEU A 70 6.36 2.17 0.18
C LEU A 70 6.77 2.09 -1.30
N GLY A 71 6.58 3.15 -2.09
CA GLY A 71 6.98 3.16 -3.51
C GLY A 71 8.49 3.00 -3.70
N ASN A 72 9.30 3.68 -2.88
CA ASN A 72 10.76 3.57 -2.93
C ASN A 72 11.24 2.20 -2.43
N ILE A 73 10.58 1.64 -1.42
CA ILE A 73 10.89 0.30 -0.93
C ILE A 73 10.58 -0.75 -2.00
N ALA A 74 9.43 -0.64 -2.67
CA ALA A 74 9.00 -1.53 -3.73
C ALA A 74 10.04 -1.62 -4.85
N VAL A 75 10.40 -0.48 -5.45
CA VAL A 75 11.34 -0.40 -6.59
C VAL A 75 12.76 -0.86 -6.23
N LYS A 76 13.22 -0.63 -5.00
CA LYS A 76 14.60 -0.95 -4.60
C LYS A 76 14.82 -2.38 -4.13
N ASN A 77 13.77 -3.04 -3.64
CA ASN A 77 13.91 -4.32 -2.93
C ASN A 77 13.16 -5.47 -3.60
N PHE A 78 12.31 -5.18 -4.58
CA PHE A 78 11.49 -6.15 -5.29
C PHE A 78 11.53 -5.85 -6.79
N ASP A 79 11.24 -6.86 -7.60
CA ASP A 79 11.12 -6.69 -9.05
C ASP A 79 9.73 -6.14 -9.39
N GLU A 80 9.64 -4.88 -9.78
CA GLU A 80 8.37 -4.22 -10.11
C GLU A 80 7.60 -4.91 -11.26
N GLU A 81 8.31 -5.48 -12.23
CA GLU A 81 7.69 -6.06 -13.43
C GLU A 81 7.12 -7.45 -13.16
N SER A 82 7.83 -8.26 -12.35
CA SER A 82 7.48 -9.67 -12.13
C SER A 82 6.87 -9.96 -10.74
N ASP A 83 7.01 -9.07 -9.77
CA ASP A 83 6.52 -9.28 -8.40
C ASP A 83 5.19 -8.55 -8.14
N GLU A 84 4.10 -9.32 -8.04
CA GLU A 84 2.80 -8.75 -7.69
C GLU A 84 2.80 -8.09 -6.30
N TYR A 85 3.67 -8.46 -5.36
CA TYR A 85 3.77 -7.81 -4.06
C TYR A 85 4.33 -6.39 -4.21
N SER A 86 5.40 -6.22 -4.98
CA SER A 86 5.96 -4.92 -5.35
C SER A 86 4.86 -4.01 -5.91
N GLN A 87 4.08 -4.55 -6.83
CA GLN A 87 2.95 -3.87 -7.44
C GLN A 87 1.89 -3.42 -6.44
N LYS A 88 1.52 -4.28 -5.47
CA LYS A 88 0.56 -3.93 -4.40
C LYS A 88 1.09 -2.82 -3.49
N LEU A 89 2.39 -2.79 -3.21
CA LEU A 89 3.00 -1.72 -2.41
C LEU A 89 2.97 -0.38 -3.15
N ILE A 90 3.29 -0.39 -4.45
CA ILE A 90 3.20 0.79 -5.32
C ILE A 90 1.76 1.29 -5.39
N ASP A 91 0.79 0.40 -5.53
CA ASP A 91 -0.62 0.79 -5.64
C ASP A 91 -1.20 1.24 -4.31
N SER A 92 -0.76 0.65 -3.19
CA SER A 92 -1.10 1.12 -1.84
C SER A 92 -0.58 2.55 -1.63
N TYR A 93 0.65 2.84 -2.05
CA TYR A 93 1.25 4.16 -2.01
C TYR A 93 0.56 5.17 -2.93
N GLY A 94 0.42 4.83 -4.22
CA GLY A 94 -0.16 5.72 -5.22
C GLY A 94 -1.63 6.01 -4.95
N GLY A 95 -2.39 5.00 -4.56
CA GLY A 95 -3.81 5.16 -4.24
C GLY A 95 -4.08 6.08 -3.04
N ALA A 96 -3.12 6.20 -2.11
CA ALA A 96 -3.23 7.10 -0.96
C ALA A 96 -3.38 8.58 -1.37
N PHE A 97 -2.76 8.98 -2.49
CA PHE A 97 -2.81 10.36 -2.99
C PHE A 97 -4.19 10.79 -3.49
N ASP A 98 -4.96 9.83 -3.99
CA ASP A 98 -6.21 10.12 -4.70
C ASP A 98 -7.42 9.37 -4.14
N TYR A 99 -7.28 8.62 -3.03
CA TYR A 99 -8.36 7.83 -2.43
C TYR A 99 -9.64 8.64 -2.23
N TYR A 100 -9.53 9.89 -1.77
CA TYR A 100 -10.68 10.77 -1.56
C TYR A 100 -11.47 11.10 -2.84
N LYS A 101 -10.83 10.98 -4.02
CA LYS A 101 -11.44 11.22 -5.34
C LYS A 101 -11.95 9.94 -6.00
N MET A 102 -11.62 8.76 -5.47
CA MET A 102 -12.05 7.52 -6.09
C MET A 102 -13.56 7.31 -5.91
N PRO A 103 -14.26 6.79 -6.94
CA PRO A 103 -15.65 6.34 -6.80
C PRO A 103 -15.73 5.19 -5.79
N GLU A 104 -16.89 5.00 -5.16
CA GLU A 104 -17.07 3.95 -4.16
C GLU A 104 -17.07 2.54 -4.79
N GLU A 105 -17.70 2.37 -5.97
CA GLU A 105 -17.76 1.11 -6.75
C GLU A 105 -17.35 1.28 -8.21
#